data_AF-A0A3C1S5V0-F1
#
_entry.id   AF-A0A3C1S5V0-F1
#
_cell.length_a   1.000
_cell.length_b   1.000
_cell.length_c   1.000
_cell.angle_alpha   90.00
_cell.angle_beta   90.00
_cell.angle_gamma   90.00
#
_symmetry.space_group_name_H-M   'P 1'
#
loop_
_entity.id
_entity.type
_entity.pdbx_description
1 polymer ?
#
loop_
_entity_poly.entity_id
_entity_poly.type
_entity_poly.pdbx_seq_one_letter_code
_entity_poly.pdbx_strand_id
1 'polypeptide(L)'
;MTQPIFNYDEISDTLYVSFKPGEKATGIELNDHILLRISKTERQAVGLTFLDYSLLAQKTDLGLRSFPLSGLSELSDELKEIVLSVLLKPPVSNILILSAYTPSMAEIVPITFLQPIPELMAA
;
A
#
# COMPACT_ATOMS: atom_id res chain seq x y z
N MET A 1 -3.06 -18.45 -8.01
CA MET A 1 -2.76 -17.01 -7.90
C MET A 1 -1.37 -16.81 -8.47
N THR A 2 -1.18 -15.82 -9.35
CA THR A 2 0.14 -15.46 -9.87
C THR A 2 0.94 -14.79 -8.76
N GLN A 3 2.23 -15.12 -8.62
CA GLN A 3 3.09 -14.42 -7.66
C GLN A 3 3.25 -12.95 -8.08
N PRO A 4 3.24 -12.01 -7.12
CA PRO A 4 3.52 -10.61 -7.41
C PRO A 4 4.91 -10.44 -8.01
N ILE A 5 5.04 -9.53 -8.99
CA ILE A 5 6.33 -9.13 -9.55
C ILE A 5 6.78 -7.87 -8.82
N PHE A 6 7.97 -7.94 -8.21
CA PHE A 6 8.63 -6.82 -7.55
C PHE A 6 9.70 -6.24 -8.48
N ASN A 7 9.71 -4.92 -8.66
CA ASN A 7 10.73 -4.21 -9.41
C ASN A 7 11.15 -2.97 -8.63
N TYR A 8 12.37 -2.99 -8.10
CA TYR A 8 12.93 -1.87 -7.35
C TYR A 8 13.87 -1.05 -8.25
N ASP A 9 13.61 0.25 -8.34
CA ASP A 9 14.49 1.21 -9.01
C ASP A 9 15.32 1.94 -7.94
N GLU A 10 16.62 1.65 -7.91
CA GLU A 10 17.57 2.25 -6.96
C GLU A 10 17.78 3.75 -7.19
N ILE A 11 17.63 4.24 -8.43
CA ILE A 11 17.90 5.65 -8.75
C ILE A 11 16.80 6.55 -8.19
N SER A 12 15.55 6.10 -8.27
CA SER A 12 14.39 6.84 -7.77
C SER A 12 13.88 6.36 -6.40
N ASP A 13 14.56 5.41 -5.76
CA ASP A 13 14.13 4.73 -4.52
C ASP A 13 12.65 4.32 -4.59
N THR A 14 12.27 3.67 -5.69
CA THR A 14 10.86 3.33 -5.96
C THR A 14 10.68 1.84 -6.14
N LEU A 15 9.79 1.25 -5.33
CA LEU A 15 9.37 -0.15 -5.51
C LEU A 15 8.03 -0.21 -6.23
N TYR A 16 8.02 -0.89 -7.38
CA TYR A 16 6.81 -1.27 -8.10
C TYR A 16 6.44 -2.71 -7.77
N VAL A 17 5.18 -2.93 -7.39
CA VAL A 17 4.62 -4.27 -7.21
C VAL A 17 3.49 -4.46 -8.19
N SER A 18 3.57 -5.48 -9.04
CA SER A 18 2.53 -5.81 -10.01
C SER A 18 1.86 -7.14 -9.68
N PHE A 19 0.56 -7.10 -9.45
CA PHE A 19 -0.27 -8.30 -9.25
C PHE A 19 -0.84 -8.81 -10.57
N LYS A 20 -1.11 -7.90 -11.51
CA LYS A 20 -1.65 -8.20 -12.85
C LYS A 20 -0.94 -7.35 -13.91
N PRO A 21 0.24 -7.77 -14.39
CA PRO A 21 1.02 -7.01 -15.36
C PRO A 21 0.23 -6.72 -16.64
N GLY A 22 0.30 -5.49 -17.15
CA GLY A 22 -0.36 -5.08 -18.39
C GLY A 22 -1.84 -4.68 -18.27
N GLU A 23 -2.46 -4.84 -17.09
CA GLU A 23 -3.85 -4.42 -16.89
C GLU A 23 -3.97 -2.89 -16.72
N LYS A 24 -5.00 -2.30 -17.33
CA LYS A 24 -5.34 -0.88 -17.14
C LYS A 24 -5.84 -0.67 -15.72
N ALA A 25 -5.29 0.33 -15.03
CA ALA A 25 -5.63 0.62 -13.65
C ALA A 25 -5.81 2.12 -13.43
N THR A 26 -6.61 2.46 -12.42
CA THR A 26 -6.67 3.78 -11.82
C THR A 26 -5.72 3.83 -10.63
N GLY A 27 -4.86 4.84 -10.58
CA GLY A 27 -4.01 5.12 -9.42
C GLY A 27 -4.82 5.86 -8.35
N ILE A 28 -4.70 5.40 -7.11
CA ILE A 28 -5.29 5.99 -5.92
C ILE A 28 -4.15 6.23 -4.95
N GLU A 29 -3.92 7.49 -4.63
CA GLU A 29 -2.93 7.89 -3.64
C GLU A 29 -3.45 7.53 -2.25
N LEU A 30 -2.74 6.66 -1.55
CA LEU A 30 -3.04 6.30 -0.17
C LEU A 30 -2.41 7.28 0.81
N ASN A 31 -1.25 7.80 0.43
CA ASN A 31 -0.54 8.96 0.96
C ASN A 31 0.55 9.35 -0.06
N ASP A 32 1.33 10.37 0.26
CA ASP A 32 2.40 10.93 -0.59
C ASP A 32 3.44 9.89 -1.07
N HIS A 33 3.57 8.75 -0.39
CA HIS A 33 4.58 7.72 -0.68
C HIS A 33 3.99 6.41 -1.21
N ILE A 34 2.67 6.21 -1.19
CA ILE A 34 2.05 4.94 -1.53
C ILE A 34 0.89 5.14 -2.51
N LEU A 35 1.02 4.55 -3.69
CA LEU A 35 -0.02 4.54 -4.71
C LEU A 35 -0.59 3.12 -4.89
N LEU A 36 -1.90 2.99 -4.68
CA LEU A 36 -2.66 1.78 -5.01
C LEU A 36 -3.20 1.87 -6.43
N ARG A 37 -2.92 0.86 -7.25
CA ARG A 37 -3.49 0.75 -8.60
C ARG A 37 -4.62 -0.26 -8.58
N ILE A 38 -5.84 0.17 -8.93
CA ILE A 38 -7.02 -0.71 -8.99
C ILE A 38 -7.61 -0.80 -10.40
N SER A 39 -8.16 -1.96 -10.72
CA SER A 39 -9.06 -2.15 -11.85
C SER A 39 -10.45 -1.70 -11.44
N LYS A 40 -10.99 -0.62 -12.05
CA LYS A 40 -12.33 -0.12 -11.71
C LYS A 40 -13.43 -1.13 -12.04
N THR A 41 -13.25 -1.88 -13.12
CA THR A 41 -14.22 -2.88 -13.57
C THR A 41 -14.26 -4.08 -12.63
N GLU A 42 -13.09 -4.59 -12.23
CA GLU A 42 -13.00 -5.79 -11.39
C GLU A 42 -12.98 -5.51 -9.88
N ARG A 43 -12.84 -4.23 -9.48
CA ARG A 43 -12.64 -3.77 -8.09
C ARG A 43 -11.52 -4.54 -7.38
N GLN A 44 -10.41 -4.76 -8.08
CA GLN A 44 -9.27 -5.53 -7.63
C GLN A 44 -7.97 -4.73 -7.73
N ALA A 45 -7.00 -5.07 -6.89
CA ALA A 45 -5.66 -4.51 -6.99
C ALA A 45 -4.94 -5.03 -8.24
N VAL A 46 -4.40 -4.10 -9.01
CA VAL A 46 -3.51 -4.36 -10.16
C VAL A 46 -2.06 -4.22 -9.74
N GLY A 47 -1.75 -3.30 -8.80
CA GLY A 47 -0.41 -3.13 -8.26
C GLY A 47 -0.31 -2.11 -7.13
N LEU A 48 0.89 -2.00 -6.57
CA LEU A 48 1.29 -0.97 -5.61
C LEU A 48 2.53 -0.25 -6.16
N THR A 49 2.70 1.01 -5.78
CA THR A 49 3.94 1.76 -5.96
C THR A 49 4.30 2.42 -4.66
N PHE A 50 5.55 2.25 -4.26
CA PHE A 50 6.13 2.80 -3.05
C PHE A 50 7.23 3.76 -3.47
N LEU A 51 7.04 5.04 -3.20
CA LEU A 51 8.05 6.08 -3.33
C LEU A 51 8.83 6.16 -2.01
N ASP A 52 10.11 6.51 -2.09
CA ASP A 52 11.02 6.53 -0.93
C ASP A 52 10.99 5.18 -0.18
N TYR A 53 11.07 4.08 -0.94
CA TYR A 53 10.89 2.72 -0.41
C TYR A 53 11.84 2.41 0.74
N SER A 54 13.09 2.87 0.65
CA SER A 54 14.10 2.69 1.71
C SER A 54 13.64 3.27 3.05
N LEU A 55 12.92 4.40 3.04
CA LEU A 55 12.33 5.01 4.22
C LEU A 55 11.13 4.21 4.74
N LEU A 56 10.27 3.76 3.83
CA LEU A 56 9.08 2.97 4.17
C LEU A 56 9.42 1.60 4.77
N ALA A 57 10.49 0.98 4.29
CA ALA A 57 11.00 -0.31 4.77
C ALA A 57 11.86 -0.18 6.04
N GLN A 58 12.24 1.03 6.44
CA GLN A 58 13.10 1.27 7.60
C GLN A 58 12.39 0.86 8.89
N LYS A 59 13.09 0.08 9.72
CA LYS A 59 12.64 -0.21 11.09
C LYS A 59 12.88 0.99 12.00
N THR A 60 11.98 1.16 12.96
CA THR A 60 12.13 2.08 14.08
C THR A 60 12.50 1.30 15.33
N ASP A 61 12.94 1.99 16.38
CA ASP A 61 13.22 1.38 17.70
C ASP A 61 11.97 0.70 18.30
N LEU A 62 10.78 1.07 17.83
CA LEU A 62 9.48 0.55 18.30
C LEU A 62 8.88 -0.51 17.36
N GLY A 63 9.56 -0.88 16.28
CA GLY A 63 9.10 -1.86 15.30
C GLY A 63 8.99 -1.29 13.88
N LEU A 64 8.09 -1.85 13.08
CA LEU A 64 7.89 -1.40 11.70
C LEU A 64 7.33 0.02 11.70
N ARG A 65 7.81 0.83 10.75
CA ARG A 65 7.32 2.20 10.58
C ARG A 65 5.91 2.17 10.01
N SER A 66 4.98 2.83 10.70
CA SER A 66 3.61 3.01 10.25
C SER A 66 3.37 4.44 9.76
N PHE A 67 2.42 4.57 8.84
CA PHE A 67 2.12 5.82 8.15
C PHE A 67 0.61 6.00 8.05
N PRO A 68 0.12 7.25 8.14
CA PRO A 68 -1.29 7.53 7.92
C PRO A 68 -1.68 7.24 6.47
N LEU A 69 -2.92 6.78 6.28
CA LEU A 69 -3.57 6.70 4.98
C LEU A 69 -4.33 8.00 4.71
N SER A 70 -3.60 9.12 4.71
CA SER A 70 -4.15 10.47 4.55
C SER A 70 -4.93 10.64 3.26
N GLY A 71 -4.51 10.00 2.17
CA GLY A 71 -5.20 10.07 0.88
C GLY A 71 -6.65 9.57 0.91
N LEU A 72 -7.05 8.77 1.93
CA LEU A 72 -8.43 8.32 2.09
C LEU A 72 -9.41 9.46 2.45
N SER A 73 -8.96 10.62 2.94
CA SER A 73 -9.85 11.76 3.21
C SER A 73 -10.32 12.45 1.93
N GLU A 74 -9.55 12.33 0.85
CA GLU A 74 -9.81 13.00 -0.43
C GLU A 74 -10.74 12.18 -1.35
N LEU A 75 -11.06 10.95 -0.97
CA LEU A 75 -11.91 10.04 -1.74
C LEU A 75 -13.38 10.23 -1.41
N SER A 76 -14.25 10.01 -2.41
CA SER A 76 -15.68 9.83 -2.14
C SER A 76 -15.92 8.60 -1.28
N ASP A 77 -17.03 8.58 -0.53
CA ASP A 77 -17.37 7.46 0.37
C ASP A 77 -17.40 6.11 -0.36
N GLU A 78 -17.99 6.07 -1.57
CA GLU A 78 -18.01 4.84 -2.38
C GLU A 78 -16.59 4.35 -2.74
N LEU A 79 -15.70 5.27 -3.15
CA LEU A 79 -14.35 4.89 -3.54
C LEU A 79 -13.52 4.48 -2.33
N LYS A 80 -13.72 5.15 -1.19
CA LYS A 80 -13.08 4.81 0.08
C LYS A 80 -13.45 3.40 0.54
N GLU A 81 -14.73 3.02 0.45
CA GLU A 81 -15.17 1.64 0.76
C GLU A 81 -14.50 0.61 -0.15
N ILE A 82 -14.43 0.89 -1.47
CA ILE A 82 -13.74 0.02 -2.42
C ILE A 82 -12.27 -0.13 -2.04
N VAL A 83 -11.56 0.98 -1.80
CA VAL A 83 -10.13 0.98 -1.44
C VAL A 83 -9.89 0.18 -0.17
N LEU A 84 -10.65 0.43 0.90
CA LEU A 84 -10.54 -0.31 2.15
C LEU A 84 -10.78 -1.81 1.93
N SER A 85 -11.78 -2.18 1.13
CA SER A 85 -12.07 -3.58 0.81
C SER A 85 -10.93 -4.27 0.06
N VAL A 86 -10.18 -3.53 -0.77
CA VAL A 86 -9.01 -4.01 -1.51
C VAL A 86 -7.79 -4.12 -0.59
N LEU A 87 -7.54 -3.12 0.26
CA LEU A 87 -6.42 -3.10 1.21
C LEU A 87 -6.49 -4.27 2.21
N LEU A 88 -7.69 -4.62 2.66
CA LEU A 88 -7.93 -5.67 3.65
C LEU A 88 -7.84 -7.10 3.09
N LYS A 89 -7.61 -7.27 1.78
CA LYS A 89 -7.62 -8.59 1.12
C LYS A 89 -6.31 -8.88 0.40
N PRO A 90 -5.96 -10.17 0.24
CA PRO A 90 -4.88 -10.55 -0.66
C PRO A 90 -5.16 -10.10 -2.10
N PRO A 91 -4.12 -9.72 -2.87
CA PRO A 91 -2.71 -9.81 -2.50
C PRO A 91 -2.18 -8.60 -1.70
N VAL A 92 -2.96 -7.54 -1.53
CA VAL A 92 -2.50 -6.28 -0.91
C VAL A 92 -2.20 -6.46 0.58
N SER A 93 -3.07 -7.17 1.31
CA SER A 93 -2.90 -7.42 2.74
C SER A 93 -1.68 -8.30 3.09
N ASN A 94 -1.00 -8.88 2.09
CA ASN A 94 0.24 -9.63 2.28
C ASN A 94 1.48 -8.71 2.22
N ILE A 95 1.29 -7.43 1.88
CA ILE A 95 2.35 -6.43 1.70
C ILE A 95 2.09 -5.24 2.62
N LEU A 96 0.86 -4.72 2.61
CA LEU A 96 0.43 -3.62 3.46
C LEU A 96 -0.54 -4.13 4.52
N ILE A 97 -0.15 -3.99 5.78
CA ILE A 97 -1.06 -4.27 6.90
C ILE A 97 -1.78 -2.99 7.28
N LEU A 98 -3.11 -3.07 7.31
CA LEU A 98 -3.97 -1.98 7.76
C LEU A 98 -4.14 -2.07 9.28
N SER A 99 -4.04 -0.93 9.95
CA SER A 99 -4.32 -0.78 11.38
C SER A 99 -4.94 0.59 11.65
N ALA A 100 -5.22 0.88 12.92
CA ALA A 100 -5.79 2.13 13.36
C ALA A 100 -4.99 2.67 14.53
N TYR A 101 -4.59 3.94 14.44
CA TYR A 101 -4.08 4.70 15.57
C TYR A 101 -5.22 5.50 16.18
N THR A 102 -5.38 5.43 17.50
CA THR A 102 -6.42 6.13 18.24
C THR A 102 -5.79 7.10 19.23
N PRO A 103 -5.48 8.35 18.82
CA PRO A 103 -4.91 9.36 19.72
C PRO A 103 -5.83 9.67 20.91
N SER A 104 -7.14 9.51 20.71
CA SER A 104 -8.19 9.60 21.73
C SER A 104 -9.26 8.54 21.49
N MET A 105 -10.19 8.36 22.43
CA MET A 105 -11.30 7.40 22.28
C MET A 105 -12.30 7.76 21.18
N ALA A 106 -12.31 9.02 20.72
CA ALA A 106 -13.24 9.52 19.70
C ALA A 106 -12.60 9.61 18.31
N GLU A 107 -11.28 9.42 18.20
CA GLU A 107 -10.54 9.64 16.97
C GLU A 107 -9.89 8.34 16.49
N ILE A 108 -10.06 8.05 15.20
CA ILE A 108 -9.46 6.90 14.54
C ILE A 108 -8.72 7.40 13.30
N VAL A 109 -7.41 7.22 13.29
CA VAL A 109 -6.55 7.51 12.15
C VAL A 109 -6.18 6.18 11.49
N PRO A 110 -6.63 5.91 10.25
CA PRO A 110 -6.23 4.72 9.53
C PRO A 110 -4.75 4.80 9.21
N ILE A 111 -4.00 3.78 9.59
CA ILE A 111 -2.56 3.69 9.37
C ILE A 111 -2.22 2.39 8.64
N THR A 112 -1.10 2.39 7.93
CA THR A 112 -0.55 1.16 7.35
C THR A 112 0.93 1.04 7.64
N PHE A 113 1.45 -0.17 7.56
CA PHE A 113 2.89 -0.42 7.54
C PHE A 113 3.20 -1.51 6.52
N LEU A 114 4.41 -1.43 5.97
CA LEU A 114 4.92 -2.38 5.01
C LEU A 114 5.43 -3.63 5.74
N GLN A 115 5.00 -4.81 5.31
CA GLN A 115 5.61 -6.06 5.77
C GLN A 115 6.98 -6.24 5.12
N PRO A 116 7.97 -6.81 5.83
CA PRO A 116 9.22 -7.23 5.21
C PRO A 116 8.93 -8.18 4.04
N ILE A 117 9.42 -7.84 2.85
CA ILE A 117 9.23 -8.64 1.63
C ILE A 117 10.45 -9.57 1.50
N PRO A 118 10.31 -10.89 1.73
CA PRO A 118 11.44 -11.81 1.73
C PRO A 118 12.25 -11.79 0.43
N GLU A 119 11.58 -11.62 -0.72
CA GLU A 119 12.20 -11.58 -2.05
C GLU A 119 13.15 -10.40 -2.25
N LEU A 120 12.98 -9.31 -1.49
CA LEU A 120 13.84 -8.11 -1.54
C LEU A 120 14.91 -8.10 -0.45
N MET A 121 14.87 -9.04 0.50
CA MET A 121 15.84 -9.15 1.60
C MET A 121 17.04 -10.07 1.28
N ALA A 122 17.02 -10.76 0.14
CA ALA A 122 18.02 -11.76 -0.24
C ALA A 122 19.17 -11.21 -1.11
N ALA A 123 19.33 -9.89 -1.19
CA ALA A 123 20.40 -9.22 -1.95
C ALA A 123 21.59 -8.83 -1.05
#